data_AF-A0A4Q3U869-F1
#
_entry.id   AF-A0A4Q3U869-F1
#
_cell.length_a   1.000
_cell.length_b   1.000
_cell.length_c   1.000
_cell.angle_alpha   90.00
_cell.angle_beta   90.00
_cell.angle_gamma   90.00
#
_symmetry.space_group_name_H-M   'P 1'
#
loop_
_entity.id
_entity.type
_entity.pdbx_description
1 polymer ?
#
loop_
_entity_poly.entity_id
_entity_poly.type
_entity_poly.pdbx_seq_one_letter_code
_entity_poly.pdbx_strand_id
1 'polypeptide(L)'
;MRFPQLLRSFLVSSVALLASAGSAGTKYHLTVLHKRWSESEIVNSADAVNDSGQVAGSIGNSAYLTGANSQPLNFLGSFGEFTRANAVNASGQVAGTSYVDEVGNHAFITEPNGGSLRDLGTLGGKHSTALGINSSGRVTGYADLGATKTHAFLSDPNGGPLHDLGTLGGAFSAGYGVNDSGQVAGEARRADNLIRAFLSAENGGALKDLGTLGGKESYARAVNTFGEVVGSARRQTGGGTPS
;
A
#
# COMPACT_ATOMS: atom_id res chain seq x y z
N MET A 1 52.02 -20.87 -16.94
CA MET A 1 50.64 -21.39 -16.95
C MET A 1 49.70 -20.27 -16.51
N ARG A 2 48.72 -19.91 -17.36
CA ARG A 2 47.68 -18.92 -17.05
C ARG A 2 46.61 -19.61 -16.18
N PHE A 3 46.20 -18.99 -15.07
CA PHE A 3 44.95 -19.32 -14.40
C PHE A 3 43.79 -18.69 -15.18
N PRO A 4 42.68 -19.41 -15.44
CA PRO A 4 41.50 -18.78 -15.99
C PRO A 4 40.80 -17.95 -14.91
N GLN A 5 40.60 -16.65 -15.17
CA GLN A 5 39.62 -15.86 -14.43
C GLN A 5 38.23 -16.39 -14.80
N LEU A 6 37.56 -17.03 -13.84
CA LEU A 6 36.13 -17.31 -13.93
C LEU A 6 35.40 -15.97 -13.93
N LEU A 7 34.89 -15.59 -15.11
CA LEU A 7 33.90 -14.54 -15.26
C LEU A 7 32.64 -15.01 -14.52
N ARG A 8 32.47 -14.61 -13.25
CA ARG A 8 31.18 -14.77 -12.57
C ARG A 8 30.22 -13.78 -13.21
N SER A 9 29.36 -14.26 -14.11
CA SER A 9 28.20 -13.53 -14.59
C SER A 9 27.24 -13.34 -13.40
N PHE A 10 27.29 -12.19 -12.75
CA PHE A 10 26.30 -11.84 -11.74
C PHE A 10 25.05 -11.32 -12.47
N LEU A 11 23.90 -11.95 -12.22
CA LEU A 11 22.60 -11.48 -12.68
C LEU A 11 22.12 -10.36 -11.74
N VAL A 12 21.59 -9.28 -12.31
CA VAL A 12 20.84 -8.27 -11.54
C VAL A 12 19.49 -8.91 -11.21
N SER A 13 19.21 -9.22 -9.94
CA SER A 13 17.99 -9.95 -9.57
C SER A 13 16.75 -9.06 -9.41
N SER A 14 16.92 -7.76 -9.09
CA SER A 14 15.80 -6.81 -9.06
C SER A 14 16.25 -5.35 -9.08
N VAL A 15 15.50 -4.51 -9.78
CA VAL A 15 15.71 -3.05 -9.89
C VAL A 15 14.44 -2.35 -9.45
N ALA A 16 14.53 -1.35 -8.58
CA ALA A 16 13.46 -0.38 -8.43
C ALA A 16 13.65 0.70 -9.50
N LEU A 17 12.70 0.79 -10.44
CA LEU A 17 12.72 1.70 -11.58
C LEU A 17 11.85 2.92 -11.26
N LEU A 18 12.41 4.13 -11.34
CA LEU A 18 11.63 5.35 -11.50
C LEU A 18 11.71 5.79 -12.96
N ALA A 19 10.57 6.15 -13.55
CA ALA A 19 10.48 6.74 -14.88
C ALA A 19 10.00 8.19 -14.76
N SER A 20 10.78 9.14 -15.25
CA SER A 20 10.35 10.54 -15.40
C SER A 20 10.22 10.91 -16.89
N ALA A 21 9.20 11.69 -17.23
CA ALA A 21 9.03 12.23 -18.56
C ALA A 21 9.97 13.42 -18.76
N GLY A 22 10.91 13.32 -19.70
CA GLY A 22 11.69 14.47 -20.15
C GLY A 22 10.83 15.43 -20.98
N SER A 23 11.03 16.73 -20.83
CA SER A 23 10.40 17.72 -21.71
C SER A 23 11.05 17.65 -23.10
N ALA A 24 10.21 17.39 -24.12
CA ALA A 24 10.50 17.21 -25.54
C ALA A 24 11.01 15.82 -25.98
N GLY A 25 10.11 15.04 -26.59
CA GLY A 25 10.41 13.78 -27.29
C GLY A 25 10.63 12.61 -26.32
N THR A 26 9.54 11.99 -25.89
CA THR A 26 9.41 11.03 -24.78
C THR A 26 10.57 10.04 -24.66
N LYS A 27 11.61 10.45 -23.93
CA LYS A 27 12.64 9.56 -23.38
C LYS A 27 12.36 9.44 -21.89
N TYR A 28 12.07 8.23 -21.45
CA TYR A 28 11.99 7.93 -20.04
C TYR A 28 13.41 7.82 -19.50
N HIS A 29 13.72 8.56 -18.44
CA HIS A 29 14.94 8.32 -17.68
C HIS A 29 14.66 7.23 -16.67
N LEU A 30 15.35 6.10 -16.83
CA LEU A 30 15.35 5.04 -15.86
C LEU A 30 16.45 5.25 -14.82
N THR A 31 16.06 5.50 -13.57
CA THR A 31 16.99 5.49 -12.43
C THR A 31 16.93 4.15 -11.70
N VAL A 32 18.07 3.48 -11.58
CA VAL A 32 18.23 2.33 -10.68
C VAL A 32 18.47 2.85 -9.27
N LEU A 33 17.49 2.67 -8.38
CA LEU A 33 17.60 3.18 -7.01
C LEU A 33 18.64 2.42 -6.17
N HIS A 34 18.73 1.10 -6.33
CA HIS A 34 19.70 0.27 -5.65
C HIS A 34 20.09 -0.97 -6.47
N LYS A 35 21.34 -1.41 -6.35
CA LYS A 35 21.83 -2.68 -6.92
C LYS A 35 22.43 -3.49 -5.78
N ARG A 36 21.81 -4.61 -5.43
CA ARG A 36 22.41 -5.61 -4.52
C ARG A 36 22.61 -6.89 -5.30
N TRP A 37 23.83 -7.38 -5.34
CA TRP A 37 24.19 -8.65 -5.97
C TRP A 37 24.06 -9.75 -4.91
N SER A 38 23.04 -10.60 -4.99
CA SER A 38 22.98 -11.83 -4.17
C SER A 38 22.41 -13.00 -4.96
N GLU A 39 22.71 -14.23 -4.48
CA GLU A 39 22.15 -15.49 -5.00
C GLU A 39 20.73 -15.77 -4.48
N SER A 40 20.22 -14.95 -3.55
CA SER A 40 18.86 -15.02 -3.03
C SER A 40 17.92 -14.06 -3.77
N GLU A 41 16.65 -14.43 -3.97
CA GLU A 41 15.61 -13.53 -4.51
C GLU A 41 15.35 -12.36 -3.53
N ILE A 42 16.20 -11.34 -3.58
CA ILE A 42 15.92 -10.05 -2.96
C ILE A 42 14.89 -9.35 -3.84
N VAL A 43 13.66 -9.21 -3.36
CA VAL A 43 12.63 -8.42 -4.04
C VAL A 43 12.88 -6.95 -3.73
N ASN A 44 13.14 -6.16 -4.77
CA ASN A 44 13.19 -4.71 -4.70
C ASN A 44 11.93 -4.15 -5.36
N SER A 45 11.26 -3.22 -4.70
CA SER A 45 10.04 -2.58 -5.17
C SER A 45 10.11 -1.06 -5.04
N ALA A 46 9.37 -0.38 -5.92
CA ALA A 46 8.95 1.01 -5.76
C ALA A 46 7.42 0.97 -5.75
N ASP A 47 6.83 1.08 -4.55
CA ASP A 47 5.41 0.83 -4.34
C ASP A 47 4.59 2.14 -4.39
N ALA A 48 5.20 3.28 -4.06
CA ALA A 48 4.52 4.57 -4.07
C ALA A 48 5.45 5.74 -4.40
N VAL A 49 4.87 6.82 -4.95
CA VAL A 49 5.54 8.08 -5.25
C VAL A 49 4.65 9.26 -4.88
N ASN A 50 5.21 10.32 -4.31
CA ASN A 50 4.48 11.56 -4.02
C ASN A 50 4.80 12.68 -5.03
N ASP A 51 4.06 13.79 -4.94
CA ASP A 51 4.20 14.95 -5.84
C ASP A 51 5.57 15.65 -5.73
N SER A 52 6.29 15.45 -4.61
CA SER A 52 7.67 15.91 -4.41
C SER A 52 8.71 15.01 -5.10
N GLY A 53 8.26 13.96 -5.81
CA GLY A 53 9.12 12.99 -6.49
C GLY A 53 9.86 12.04 -5.56
N GLN A 54 9.43 11.93 -4.30
CA GLN A 54 9.96 10.94 -3.36
C GLN A 54 9.30 9.59 -3.61
N VAL A 55 10.10 8.53 -3.60
CA VAL A 55 9.66 7.16 -3.84
C VAL A 55 9.80 6.35 -2.57
N ALA A 56 8.74 5.64 -2.21
CA ALA A 56 8.73 4.67 -1.12
C ALA A 56 8.62 3.25 -1.68
N GLY A 57 9.32 2.31 -1.05
CA GLY A 57 9.27 0.89 -1.41
C GLY A 57 10.16 0.04 -0.53
N SER A 58 10.52 -1.15 -1.00
CA SER A 58 11.37 -2.09 -0.28
C SER A 58 12.63 -2.46 -1.05
N ILE A 59 13.73 -2.64 -0.32
CA ILE A 59 14.95 -3.28 -0.80
C ILE A 59 15.24 -4.46 0.13
N GLY A 60 15.00 -5.68 -0.37
CA GLY A 60 14.99 -6.87 0.49
C GLY A 60 13.98 -6.70 1.62
N ASN A 61 14.45 -6.80 2.87
CA ASN A 61 13.60 -6.74 4.05
C ASN A 61 13.47 -5.33 4.65
N SER A 62 13.98 -4.30 3.97
CA SER A 62 14.01 -2.93 4.51
C SER A 62 13.19 -1.98 3.65
N ALA A 63 12.29 -1.23 4.29
CA ALA A 63 11.60 -0.13 3.65
C ALA A 63 12.54 1.07 3.47
N TYR A 64 12.36 1.80 2.37
CA TYR A 64 13.08 3.03 2.08
C TYR A 64 12.14 4.14 1.65
N LEU A 65 12.64 5.37 1.78
CA LEU A 65 12.14 6.57 1.13
C LEU A 65 13.30 7.24 0.41
N THR A 66 13.13 7.69 -0.83
CA THR A 66 14.14 8.53 -1.48
C THR A 66 13.97 9.99 -1.08
N GLY A 67 15.06 10.76 -1.07
CA GLY A 67 14.95 12.22 -1.19
C GLY A 67 14.33 12.65 -2.53
N ALA A 68 14.07 13.95 -2.69
CA ALA A 68 13.60 14.53 -3.95
C ALA A 68 14.58 14.17 -5.09
N ASN A 69 14.06 13.90 -6.29
CA ASN A 69 14.86 13.43 -7.44
C ASN A 69 15.62 12.11 -7.19
N SER A 70 15.08 11.24 -6.34
CA SER A 70 15.63 9.90 -6.10
C SER A 70 17.00 9.84 -5.40
N GLN A 71 17.40 10.86 -4.62
CA GLN A 71 18.68 10.91 -3.92
C GLN A 71 18.61 11.61 -2.55
N PRO A 72 19.35 11.15 -1.51
CA PRO A 72 19.82 9.78 -1.27
C PRO A 72 18.68 8.86 -0.80
N LEU A 73 18.94 7.55 -0.73
CA LEU A 73 18.05 6.58 -0.09
C LEU A 73 18.09 6.72 1.44
N ASN A 74 16.93 6.88 2.05
CA ASN A 74 16.72 6.84 3.50
C ASN A 74 16.04 5.53 3.88
N PHE A 75 16.70 4.66 4.65
CA PHE A 75 16.11 3.43 5.17
C PHE A 75 15.33 3.73 6.45
N LEU A 76 14.06 3.32 6.48
CA LEU A 76 13.07 3.83 7.46
C LEU A 76 13.13 3.15 8.83
N GLY A 77 14.08 2.23 9.05
CA GLY A 77 14.10 1.36 10.24
C GLY A 77 13.09 0.22 10.14
N SER A 78 12.96 -0.55 11.23
CA SER A 78 12.08 -1.70 11.35
C SER A 78 11.82 -2.00 12.83
N PHE A 79 10.65 -2.55 13.17
CA PHE A 79 10.39 -3.12 14.51
C PHE A 79 10.87 -4.57 14.63
N GLY A 80 11.19 -5.22 13.51
CA GLY A 80 11.59 -6.62 13.44
C GLY A 80 12.46 -6.91 12.22
N GLU A 81 12.43 -8.13 11.69
CA GLU A 81 13.33 -8.51 10.58
C GLU A 81 12.87 -8.05 9.20
N PHE A 82 11.61 -7.61 9.06
CA PHE A 82 11.01 -7.23 7.78
C PHE A 82 10.16 -5.96 7.90
N THR A 83 10.40 -5.02 6.99
CA THR A 83 9.57 -3.82 6.80
C THR A 83 9.33 -3.56 5.32
N ARG A 84 8.08 -3.23 4.98
CA ARG A 84 7.64 -2.86 3.64
C ARG A 84 6.88 -1.54 3.64
N ALA A 85 7.31 -0.60 2.81
CA ALA A 85 6.57 0.62 2.54
C ALA A 85 5.54 0.38 1.44
N ASN A 86 4.31 0.83 1.67
CA ASN A 86 3.20 0.67 0.71
C ASN A 86 2.69 2.02 0.18
N ALA A 87 2.80 3.10 0.95
CA ALA A 87 2.28 4.40 0.57
C ALA A 87 3.14 5.56 1.12
N VAL A 88 3.12 6.71 0.44
CA VAL A 88 3.79 7.95 0.85
C VAL A 88 2.90 9.15 0.55
N ASN A 89 2.80 10.10 1.47
CA ASN A 89 2.07 11.37 1.26
C ASN A 89 3.00 12.54 0.89
N ALA A 90 2.42 13.71 0.66
CA ALA A 90 3.16 14.90 0.23
C ALA A 90 4.19 15.43 1.24
N SER A 91 4.03 15.15 2.55
CA SER A 91 5.00 15.52 3.59
C SER A 91 6.13 14.49 3.74
N GLY A 92 6.13 13.43 2.93
CA GLY A 92 7.11 12.35 2.99
C GLY A 92 6.88 11.40 4.17
N GLN A 93 5.69 11.38 4.77
CA GLN A 93 5.33 10.32 5.70
C GLN A 93 5.07 9.04 4.90
N VAL A 94 5.65 7.94 5.37
CA VAL A 94 5.51 6.62 4.74
C VAL A 94 4.63 5.75 5.62
N ALA A 95 3.66 5.09 5.01
CA ALA A 95 2.84 4.07 5.66
C ALA A 95 3.12 2.70 5.05
N GLY A 96 3.12 1.67 5.89
CA GLY A 96 3.44 0.32 5.45
C GLY A 96 3.22 -0.74 6.52
N THR A 97 3.94 -1.85 6.39
CA THR A 97 3.89 -2.98 7.33
C THR A 97 5.29 -3.29 7.84
N SER A 98 5.43 -3.50 9.15
CA SER A 98 6.65 -3.97 9.80
C SER A 98 6.33 -5.20 10.63
N TYR A 99 7.24 -6.17 10.63
CA TYR A 99 7.18 -7.27 11.59
C TYR A 99 7.53 -6.71 12.96
N VAL A 100 6.83 -7.16 14.00
CA VAL A 100 7.06 -6.74 15.39
C VAL A 100 7.61 -7.89 16.24
N ASP A 101 7.36 -9.13 15.82
CA ASP A 101 7.96 -10.36 16.34
C ASP A 101 7.92 -11.46 15.27
N GLU A 102 8.21 -12.71 15.63
CA GLU A 102 8.20 -13.86 14.69
C GLU A 102 6.82 -14.21 14.13
N VAL A 103 5.73 -13.74 14.75
CA VAL A 103 4.37 -14.23 14.51
C VAL A 103 3.38 -13.10 14.19
N GLY A 104 3.79 -11.83 14.29
CA GLY A 104 2.95 -10.65 14.17
C GLY A 104 3.59 -9.56 13.32
N ASN A 105 2.75 -8.87 12.55
CA ASN A 105 3.16 -7.71 11.76
C ASN A 105 2.16 -6.58 11.97
N HIS A 106 2.65 -5.37 12.16
CA HIS A 106 1.81 -4.20 12.36
C HIS A 106 1.98 -3.20 11.22
N ALA A 107 0.89 -2.45 10.98
CA ALA A 107 0.91 -1.25 10.21
C ALA A 107 1.79 -0.20 10.90
N PHE A 108 2.54 0.56 10.13
CA PHE A 108 3.32 1.69 10.64
C PHE A 108 3.06 2.97 9.85
N ILE A 109 3.43 4.08 10.46
CA ILE A 109 3.63 5.38 9.79
C ILE A 109 5.00 5.94 10.22
N THR A 110 5.67 6.73 9.37
CA THR A 110 6.84 7.51 9.79
C THR A 110 6.45 8.96 10.12
N GLU A 111 7.30 9.64 10.88
CA GLU A 111 7.33 11.11 10.86
C GLU A 111 7.63 11.65 9.44
N PRO A 112 7.33 12.94 9.16
CA PRO A 112 7.62 13.56 7.86
C PRO A 112 9.04 13.31 7.37
N ASN A 113 9.18 13.22 6.04
CA ASN A 113 10.43 12.90 5.35
C ASN A 113 11.09 11.58 5.78
N GLY A 114 10.29 10.56 6.11
CA GLY A 114 10.81 9.26 6.53
C GLY A 114 11.57 9.32 7.85
N GLY A 115 11.09 10.15 8.79
CA GLY A 115 11.63 10.22 10.15
C GLY A 115 11.34 8.94 10.95
N SER A 116 11.27 9.06 12.27
CA SER A 116 11.07 7.90 13.15
C SER A 116 9.83 7.09 12.78
N LEU A 117 9.97 5.77 12.83
CA LEU A 117 8.91 4.81 12.55
C LEU A 117 8.03 4.63 13.79
N ARG A 118 6.71 4.69 13.60
CA ARG A 118 5.69 4.57 14.64
C ARG A 118 4.74 3.43 14.35
N ASP A 119 4.58 2.55 15.34
CA ASP A 119 3.65 1.43 15.32
C ASP A 119 2.21 1.95 15.47
N LEU A 120 1.32 1.50 14.59
CA LEU A 120 -0.11 1.78 14.66
C LEU A 120 -0.89 0.69 15.43
N GLY A 121 -0.28 -0.48 15.65
CA GLY A 121 -0.92 -1.62 16.29
C GLY A 121 -2.00 -2.26 15.42
N THR A 122 -2.97 -2.90 16.08
CA THR A 122 -4.06 -3.65 15.44
C THR A 122 -5.43 -3.23 16.02
N LEU A 123 -6.52 -3.83 15.54
CA LEU A 123 -7.86 -3.67 16.13
C LEU A 123 -8.14 -4.68 17.25
N GLY A 124 -7.10 -5.34 17.79
CA GLY A 124 -7.20 -6.33 18.87
C GLY A 124 -6.80 -7.75 18.47
N GLY A 125 -6.34 -7.96 17.23
CA GLY A 125 -5.67 -9.18 16.79
C GLY A 125 -4.14 -9.03 16.68
N LYS A 126 -3.50 -9.85 15.83
CA LYS A 126 -2.03 -9.90 15.70
C LYS A 126 -1.48 -9.18 14.48
N HIS A 127 -2.30 -9.00 13.44
CA HIS A 127 -1.83 -8.47 12.18
C HIS A 127 -2.52 -7.17 11.79
N SER A 128 -1.77 -6.25 11.20
CA SER A 128 -2.28 -5.10 10.47
C SER A 128 -1.34 -4.70 9.34
N THR A 129 -1.88 -4.00 8.36
CA THR A 129 -1.15 -3.53 7.18
C THR A 129 -1.75 -2.22 6.71
N ALA A 130 -0.91 -1.20 6.56
CA ALA A 130 -1.29 0.07 5.95
C ALA A 130 -1.12 0.00 4.44
N LEU A 131 -2.13 0.51 3.71
CA LEU A 131 -2.18 0.47 2.24
C LEU A 131 -2.36 1.87 1.64
N GLY A 132 -2.87 2.84 2.39
CA GLY A 132 -3.05 4.21 1.92
C GLY A 132 -2.83 5.22 3.03
N ILE A 133 -2.44 6.45 2.66
CA ILE A 133 -2.22 7.57 3.55
C ILE A 133 -2.66 8.87 2.87
N ASN A 134 -3.34 9.77 3.59
CA ASN A 134 -3.72 11.08 3.06
C ASN A 134 -2.76 12.20 3.52
N SER A 135 -3.03 13.44 3.10
CA SER A 135 -2.15 14.59 3.40
C SER A 135 -2.05 14.93 4.89
N SER A 136 -3.08 14.61 5.69
CA SER A 136 -3.12 14.80 7.14
C SER A 136 -2.45 13.66 7.93
N GLY A 137 -1.87 12.68 7.24
CA GLY A 137 -1.27 11.50 7.87
C GLY A 137 -2.30 10.54 8.46
N ARG A 138 -3.56 10.58 8.01
CA ARG A 138 -4.51 9.50 8.29
C ARG A 138 -4.16 8.30 7.41
N VAL A 139 -4.09 7.13 8.02
CA VAL A 139 -3.70 5.88 7.38
C VAL A 139 -4.92 4.96 7.27
N THR A 140 -5.07 4.29 6.13
CA THR A 140 -6.04 3.22 5.94
C THR A 140 -5.35 1.94 5.49
N GLY A 141 -6.05 0.82 5.65
CA GLY A 141 -5.54 -0.51 5.37
C GLY A 141 -6.48 -1.55 5.91
N TYR A 142 -5.94 -2.64 6.46
CA TYR A 142 -6.71 -3.64 7.20
C TYR A 142 -5.97 -4.08 8.46
N ALA A 143 -6.73 -4.50 9.46
CA ALA A 143 -6.22 -4.99 10.73
C ALA A 143 -7.13 -6.09 11.28
N ASP A 144 -6.53 -7.02 12.00
CA ASP A 144 -7.27 -8.08 12.67
C ASP A 144 -8.07 -7.51 13.85
N LEU A 145 -9.34 -7.88 13.89
CA LEU A 145 -10.28 -7.65 14.97
C LEU A 145 -10.51 -8.98 15.69
N GLY A 146 -9.69 -9.25 16.71
CA GLY A 146 -9.64 -10.55 17.38
C GLY A 146 -9.08 -11.64 16.47
N ALA A 147 -9.59 -12.87 16.61
CA ALA A 147 -8.97 -14.06 15.98
C ALA A 147 -9.53 -14.43 14.60
N THR A 148 -10.71 -13.95 14.22
CA THR A 148 -11.45 -14.48 13.05
C THR A 148 -11.93 -13.42 12.06
N LYS A 149 -11.69 -12.14 12.36
CA LYS A 149 -12.13 -11.02 11.54
C LYS A 149 -10.96 -10.14 11.19
N THR A 150 -10.98 -9.60 9.97
CA THR A 150 -10.00 -8.63 9.50
C THR A 150 -10.79 -7.50 8.87
N HIS A 151 -10.68 -6.31 9.44
CA HIS A 151 -11.48 -5.17 9.03
C HIS A 151 -10.60 -4.04 8.49
N ALA A 152 -11.15 -3.25 7.60
CA ALA A 152 -10.59 -1.98 7.20
C ALA A 152 -10.54 -1.04 8.41
N PHE A 153 -9.48 -0.27 8.50
CA PHE A 153 -9.35 0.77 9.53
C PHE A 153 -9.12 2.14 8.91
N LEU A 154 -9.38 3.18 9.72
CA LEU A 154 -8.88 4.53 9.50
C LEU A 154 -8.21 5.01 10.78
N SER A 155 -6.98 5.51 10.70
CA SER A 155 -6.34 6.16 11.84
C SER A 155 -6.81 7.60 11.99
N ASP A 156 -6.65 8.14 13.19
CA ASP A 156 -6.59 9.60 13.39
C ASP A 156 -5.37 10.22 12.67
N PRO A 157 -5.37 11.55 12.47
CA PRO A 157 -4.26 12.25 11.83
C PRO A 157 -2.89 11.90 12.44
N ASN A 158 -1.84 11.93 11.61
CA ASN A 158 -0.49 11.50 11.97
C ASN A 158 -0.43 10.09 12.61
N GLY A 159 -1.25 9.17 12.09
CA GLY A 159 -1.31 7.79 12.56
C GLY A 159 -1.83 7.64 13.99
N GLY A 160 -2.71 8.51 14.47
CA GLY A 160 -3.31 8.37 15.79
C GLY A 160 -4.11 7.06 15.97
N PRO A 161 -4.96 6.95 17.00
CA PRO A 161 -5.74 5.73 17.24
C PRO A 161 -6.43 5.16 16.00
N LEU A 162 -6.48 3.83 15.90
CA LEU A 162 -7.18 3.13 14.82
C LEU A 162 -8.67 3.02 15.10
N HIS A 163 -9.48 3.35 14.10
CA HIS A 163 -10.92 3.18 14.10
C HIS A 163 -11.32 2.03 13.17
N ASP A 164 -12.12 1.09 13.67
CA ASP A 164 -12.71 0.02 12.86
C ASP A 164 -13.81 0.58 11.94
N LEU A 165 -13.69 0.34 10.64
CA LEU A 165 -14.70 0.74 9.66
C LEU A 165 -15.80 -0.30 9.46
N GLY A 166 -15.60 -1.52 9.97
CA GLY A 166 -16.54 -2.63 9.83
C GLY A 166 -16.55 -3.23 8.42
N THR A 167 -17.65 -3.89 8.08
CA THR A 167 -17.85 -4.60 6.81
C THR A 167 -19.25 -4.34 6.25
N LEU A 168 -19.60 -4.97 5.12
CA LEU A 168 -20.96 -4.95 4.57
C LEU A 168 -21.81 -6.13 5.07
N GLY A 169 -21.47 -6.67 6.25
CA GLY A 169 -22.16 -7.79 6.91
C GLY A 169 -21.39 -9.10 6.95
N GLY A 170 -20.21 -9.19 6.31
CA GLY A 170 -19.29 -10.32 6.39
C GLY A 170 -18.19 -10.13 7.44
N ALA A 171 -17.13 -10.96 7.36
CA ALA A 171 -16.01 -10.96 8.30
C ALA A 171 -14.73 -10.25 7.78
N PHE A 172 -14.78 -9.70 6.57
CA PHE A 172 -13.61 -9.11 5.91
C PHE A 172 -13.89 -7.74 5.31
N SER A 173 -12.96 -6.80 5.46
CA SER A 173 -12.84 -5.59 4.65
C SER A 173 -11.40 -5.09 4.60
N ALA A 174 -11.08 -4.32 3.56
CA ALA A 174 -9.79 -3.64 3.40
C ALA A 174 -9.97 -2.27 2.73
N GLY A 175 -9.31 -1.24 3.26
CA GLY A 175 -9.23 0.10 2.68
C GLY A 175 -7.97 0.25 1.83
N TYR A 176 -8.11 0.72 0.59
CA TYR A 176 -6.98 0.90 -0.34
C TYR A 176 -6.65 2.36 -0.61
N GLY A 177 -7.64 3.24 -0.60
CA GLY A 177 -7.45 4.67 -0.81
C GLY A 177 -8.16 5.48 0.27
N VAL A 178 -7.57 6.60 0.65
CA VAL A 178 -8.15 7.55 1.60
C VAL A 178 -7.97 8.97 1.08
N ASN A 179 -9.03 9.78 1.10
CA ASN A 179 -8.95 11.20 0.73
C ASN A 179 -8.81 12.10 1.96
N ASP A 180 -8.66 13.40 1.75
CA ASP A 180 -8.41 14.36 2.82
C ASP A 180 -9.60 14.56 3.78
N SER A 181 -10.83 14.26 3.33
CA SER A 181 -12.04 14.21 4.19
C SER A 181 -12.13 12.93 5.03
N GLY A 182 -11.14 12.03 4.93
CA GLY A 182 -11.13 10.75 5.64
C GLY A 182 -12.14 9.75 5.10
N GLN A 183 -12.59 9.89 3.84
CA GLN A 183 -13.36 8.84 3.18
C GLN A 183 -12.40 7.77 2.69
N VAL A 184 -12.77 6.51 2.91
CA VAL A 184 -11.99 5.34 2.53
C VAL A 184 -12.71 4.60 1.42
N ALA A 185 -11.99 4.36 0.32
CA ALA A 185 -12.42 3.46 -0.74
C ALA A 185 -11.73 2.11 -0.59
N GLY A 186 -12.52 1.05 -0.69
CA GLY A 186 -12.04 -0.29 -0.40
C GLY A 186 -12.95 -1.40 -0.90
N GLU A 187 -12.73 -2.59 -0.35
CA GLU A 187 -13.59 -3.74 -0.58
C GLU A 187 -14.02 -4.36 0.75
N ALA A 188 -15.25 -4.89 0.79
CA ALA A 188 -15.79 -5.55 1.97
C ALA A 188 -16.65 -6.74 1.57
N ARG A 189 -16.62 -7.78 2.41
CA ARG A 189 -17.53 -8.92 2.28
C ARG A 189 -18.91 -8.55 2.81
N ARG A 190 -19.91 -8.95 2.05
CA ARG A 190 -21.31 -9.00 2.47
C ARG A 190 -21.61 -10.26 3.29
N ALA A 191 -22.81 -10.34 3.86
CA ALA A 191 -23.30 -11.53 4.56
C ALA A 191 -23.36 -12.79 3.67
N ASP A 192 -23.49 -12.63 2.35
CA ASP A 192 -23.44 -13.70 1.36
C ASP A 192 -22.01 -14.12 0.95
N ASN A 193 -20.99 -13.60 1.64
CA ASN A 193 -19.56 -13.77 1.37
C ASN A 193 -19.04 -13.20 0.03
N LEU A 194 -19.87 -12.49 -0.75
CA LEU A 194 -19.40 -11.80 -1.95
C LEU A 194 -18.68 -10.50 -1.60
N ILE A 195 -17.65 -10.18 -2.37
CA ILE A 195 -16.89 -8.94 -2.22
C ILE A 195 -17.62 -7.80 -2.96
N ARG A 196 -17.70 -6.63 -2.31
CA ARG A 196 -18.20 -5.39 -2.90
C ARG A 196 -17.23 -4.26 -2.67
N ALA A 197 -17.09 -3.41 -3.68
CA ALA A 197 -16.51 -2.09 -3.54
C ALA A 197 -17.35 -1.27 -2.55
N PHE A 198 -16.68 -0.54 -1.67
CA PHE A 198 -17.33 0.43 -0.80
C PHE A 198 -16.65 1.80 -0.87
N LEU A 199 -17.41 2.82 -0.46
CA LEU A 199 -16.90 4.13 -0.03
C LEU A 199 -17.43 4.42 1.38
N SER A 200 -16.58 4.74 2.34
CA SER A 200 -17.03 5.18 3.66
C SER A 200 -17.57 6.61 3.60
N ALA A 201 -18.43 6.96 4.55
CA ALA A 201 -18.70 8.36 4.84
C ALA A 201 -17.44 9.08 5.35
N GLU A 202 -17.49 10.41 5.42
CA GLU A 202 -16.40 11.23 5.94
C GLU A 202 -15.94 10.77 7.32
N ASN A 203 -14.66 10.98 7.62
CA ASN A 203 -14.02 10.54 8.87
C ASN A 203 -14.22 9.04 9.18
N GLY A 204 -14.26 8.18 8.16
CA GLY A 204 -14.42 6.74 8.36
C GLY A 204 -15.81 6.34 8.86
N GLY A 205 -16.85 7.10 8.53
CA GLY A 205 -18.22 6.73 8.88
C GLY A 205 -18.74 5.50 8.10
N ALA A 206 -20.07 5.31 8.11
CA ALA A 206 -20.71 4.12 7.56
C ALA A 206 -20.28 3.78 6.11
N LEU A 207 -20.15 2.48 5.83
CA LEU A 207 -19.77 1.98 4.50
C LEU A 207 -20.97 2.00 3.54
N LYS A 208 -20.77 2.60 2.37
CA LYS A 208 -21.72 2.55 1.24
C LYS A 208 -21.25 1.52 0.21
N ASP A 209 -22.07 0.50 -0.04
CA ASP A 209 -21.90 -0.45 -1.14
C ASP A 209 -22.03 0.28 -2.49
N LEU A 210 -21.03 0.16 -3.36
CA LEU A 210 -21.00 0.79 -4.69
C LEU A 210 -21.61 -0.09 -5.80
N GLY A 211 -22.06 -1.29 -5.46
CA GLY A 211 -22.72 -2.21 -6.37
C GLY A 211 -21.77 -2.88 -7.37
N THR A 212 -22.35 -3.51 -8.39
CA THR A 212 -21.64 -4.19 -9.49
C THR A 212 -22.26 -3.81 -10.83
N LEU A 213 -21.69 -4.29 -11.94
CA LEU A 213 -22.27 -4.13 -13.29
C LEU A 213 -23.14 -5.35 -13.67
N GLY A 214 -23.86 -5.93 -12.71
CA GLY A 214 -24.68 -7.13 -12.86
C GLY A 214 -23.95 -8.45 -12.60
N GLY A 215 -22.63 -8.42 -12.38
CA GLY A 215 -21.84 -9.57 -11.95
C GLY A 215 -21.81 -9.73 -10.42
N LYS A 216 -21.03 -10.70 -9.95
CA LYS A 216 -21.00 -11.09 -8.53
C LYS A 216 -20.10 -10.26 -7.63
N GLU A 217 -19.17 -9.45 -8.15
CA GLU A 217 -18.13 -8.79 -7.34
C GLU A 217 -17.74 -7.42 -7.90
N SER A 218 -17.22 -6.56 -7.01
CA SER A 218 -16.62 -5.27 -7.34
C SER A 218 -15.51 -4.89 -6.34
N TYR A 219 -14.60 -4.02 -6.77
CA TYR A 219 -13.39 -3.63 -6.04
C TYR A 219 -13.12 -2.14 -6.27
N ALA A 220 -13.05 -1.34 -5.20
CA ALA A 220 -12.53 0.02 -5.27
C ALA A 220 -11.03 0.04 -4.96
N ARG A 221 -10.27 0.94 -5.60
CA ARG A 221 -8.80 1.00 -5.45
C ARG A 221 -8.30 2.36 -5.01
N ALA A 222 -8.94 3.44 -5.41
CA ALA A 222 -8.59 4.78 -4.97
C ALA A 222 -9.82 5.69 -4.94
N VAL A 223 -9.68 6.78 -4.20
CA VAL A 223 -10.68 7.85 -4.07
C VAL A 223 -9.97 9.19 -4.15
N ASN A 224 -10.55 10.15 -4.87
CA ASN A 224 -10.02 11.51 -4.93
C ASN A 224 -10.68 12.41 -3.87
N THR A 225 -10.26 13.68 -3.82
CA THR A 225 -10.77 14.68 -2.86
C THR A 225 -12.25 15.02 -3.03
N PHE A 226 -12.85 14.71 -4.18
CA PHE A 226 -14.27 14.90 -4.45
C PHE A 226 -15.12 13.67 -4.08
N GLY A 227 -14.50 12.61 -3.54
CA GLY A 227 -15.20 11.36 -3.22
C GLY A 227 -15.48 10.48 -4.45
N GLU A 228 -14.84 10.76 -5.59
CA GLU A 228 -14.96 9.92 -6.78
C GLU A 228 -14.03 8.71 -6.66
N VAL A 229 -14.56 7.54 -6.97
CA VAL A 229 -13.90 6.25 -6.75
C VAL A 229 -13.55 5.60 -8.08
N VAL A 230 -12.30 5.12 -8.18
CA VAL A 230 -11.86 4.27 -9.29
C VAL A 230 -11.69 2.83 -8.83
N GLY A 231 -11.98 1.88 -9.72
CA GLY A 231 -12.02 0.47 -9.40
C GLY A 231 -12.45 -0.40 -10.56
N SER A 232 -12.86 -1.63 -10.26
CA SER A 232 -13.40 -2.59 -11.24
C SER A 232 -14.65 -3.27 -10.71
N ALA A 233 -15.51 -3.71 -11.62
CA ALA A 233 -16.72 -4.46 -11.28
C ALA A 233 -16.97 -5.53 -12.34
N ARG A 234 -17.44 -6.70 -11.89
CA ARG A 234 -17.82 -7.78 -12.79
C ARG A 234 -19.13 -7.44 -13.48
N ARG A 235 -19.17 -7.63 -14.80
CA ARG A 235 -20.41 -7.65 -15.58
C ARG A 235 -21.10 -9.00 -15.45
N GLN A 236 -22.42 -9.04 -15.64
CA GLN A 236 -23.13 -10.30 -15.81
C GLN A 236 -22.58 -10.99 -17.06
N THR A 237 -22.10 -12.22 -16.95
CA THR A 237 -21.76 -13.02 -18.13
C THR A 237 -23.07 -13.47 -18.78
N GLY A 238 -23.47 -12.80 -19.86
CA GLY A 238 -24.58 -13.26 -20.70
C GLY A 238 -24.11 -14.41 -21.58
N GLY A 239 -24.73 -15.58 -21.44
CA GLY A 239 -24.75 -16.60 -22.49
C GLY A 239 -25.66 -16.09 -23.61
N GLY A 240 -25.11 -15.35 -24.55
CA GLY A 240 -25.84 -14.83 -25.69
C GLY A 240 -24.86 -14.51 -26.81
N THR A 241 -24.83 -15.38 -27.82
CA THR A 241 -24.26 -15.07 -29.12
C THR A 241 -24.92 -13.82 -29.67
N PRO A 242 -24.17 -12.87 -30.27
CA PRO A 242 -24.79 -11.76 -30.98
C PRO A 242 -25.55 -12.35 -32.18
N SER A 243 -26.87 -12.12 -32.21
CA SER A 243 -27.73 -12.29 -33.39
C SER A 243 -27.67 -11.06 -34.26
#